data_AF-W7M0Q9-F1
#
_entry.id   AF-W7M0Q9-F1
#
_cell.length_a   1.000
_cell.length_b   1.000
_cell.length_c   1.000
_cell.angle_alpha   90.00
_cell.angle_beta   90.00
_cell.angle_gamma   90.00
#
_symmetry.space_group_name_H-M   'P 1'
#
loop_
_entity.id
_entity.type
_entity.pdbx_description
1 polymer ?
#
loop_
_entity_poly.entity_id
_entity_poly.type
_entity_poly.pdbx_seq_one_letter_code
_entity_poly.pdbx_strand_id
1 'polypeptide(L)'
;MGGSANHARAQMEDIFPTRGILFPTGGRLNSLRDALRSFDGAAYVLIQRAQNFIDLLRAEGPFSQDDAESICSVQARAIEIVQVARLVHDAAIQDIVRQVVSFGDKASFNVDALLEHFKKPLERVVQEIILEAHSDDILWKIAEECYHQATRPSGNLNPENFLATIAPLQQEQEKENWVKFWIQLLCNCPDASVFRQHDKANNHRIDIFSINYQEASGMLHHHLDRGLSSPWETDNLVSWSSSLIFAIQYANWRFCNPPRFSRPMDIRICAVDTSKFPRGQFARDKWLLKCFKNTEFSDQENSFRELRLNEDHDNGEYLSQGVLHIEDRSDTLSLRSLENAGLWNLYPEFGISVVERGGGETDVRKLWTDYDKALRWQWQFKKKTTKADVHIALHIAEECFSSFDQDDLALLLLCFRERKLHPEKPSFQGPFADLLSPVSAEGIVYEETIEVDRYLTLRKRLSKLSQVSGERGLKLFEQLYVLEDADED
;
A
#
# COMPACT_ATOMS: atom_id res chain seq x y z
N MET A 1 3.33 -24.09 69.84
CA MET A 1 3.62 -23.70 68.45
C MET A 1 2.37 -23.06 67.83
N GLY A 2 1.98 -21.89 68.33
CA GLY A 2 0.89 -21.08 67.80
C GLY A 2 1.36 -19.64 67.86
N GLY A 3 1.50 -18.99 66.70
CA GLY A 3 2.09 -17.65 66.62
C GLY A 3 2.91 -17.47 65.34
N SER A 4 2.28 -17.57 64.17
CA SER A 4 2.83 -17.01 62.93
C SER A 4 1.77 -16.84 61.83
N ALA A 5 0.68 -17.60 61.86
CA ALA A 5 -0.38 -17.49 60.84
C ALA A 5 -1.32 -16.26 60.98
N ASN A 6 -1.36 -15.60 62.15
CA ASN A 6 -2.28 -14.49 62.41
C ASN A 6 -1.71 -13.10 62.07
N HIS A 7 -0.44 -12.99 61.64
CA HIS A 7 0.14 -11.68 61.27
C HIS A 7 0.03 -11.38 59.76
N ALA A 8 -0.05 -12.41 58.91
CA ALA A 8 -0.22 -12.23 57.46
C ALA A 8 -1.67 -11.91 57.05
N ARG A 9 -2.66 -12.29 57.87
CA ARG A 9 -4.08 -12.06 57.60
C ARG A 9 -4.55 -10.65 57.99
N ALA A 10 -3.84 -9.99 58.90
CA ALA A 10 -4.16 -8.62 59.34
C ALA A 10 -3.57 -7.51 58.44
N GLN A 11 -2.66 -7.83 57.51
CA GLN A 11 -2.06 -6.84 56.60
C GLN A 11 -2.73 -6.77 55.21
N MET A 12 -3.64 -7.68 54.88
CA MET A 12 -4.41 -7.64 53.62
C MET A 12 -5.77 -6.93 53.73
N GLU A 13 -6.29 -6.72 54.94
CA GLU A 13 -7.57 -6.02 55.16
C GLU A 13 -7.43 -4.49 55.16
N ASP A 14 -6.21 -3.94 55.10
CA ASP A 14 -5.97 -2.49 55.18
C ASP A 14 -5.91 -1.78 53.81
N ILE A 15 -6.14 -2.50 52.70
CA ILE A 15 -6.08 -1.93 51.33
C ILE A 15 -7.47 -1.73 50.70
N PHE A 16 -8.53 -2.27 51.29
CA PHE A 16 -9.89 -2.13 50.75
C PHE A 16 -10.88 -1.74 51.85
N PRO A 17 -11.33 -0.46 51.90
CA PRO A 17 -12.31 -0.06 52.87
C PRO A 17 -13.64 -0.78 52.60
N THR A 18 -14.00 -1.65 53.54
CA THR A 18 -15.30 -2.31 53.68
C THR A 18 -16.37 -1.29 54.04
N ARG A 19 -16.79 -0.45 53.08
CA ARG A 19 -18.05 0.30 53.16
C ARG A 19 -18.39 0.98 51.83
N GLY A 20 -19.45 0.48 51.20
CA GLY A 20 -20.34 1.25 50.33
C GLY A 20 -19.73 1.77 49.04
N ILE A 21 -19.61 0.90 48.02
CA ILE A 21 -19.77 1.37 46.65
C ILE A 21 -21.28 1.33 46.35
N LEU A 22 -21.99 2.34 46.84
CA LEU A 22 -23.20 2.82 46.18
C LEU A 22 -22.72 3.32 44.81
N PHE A 23 -22.88 2.53 43.76
CA PHE A 23 -22.76 3.07 42.41
C PHE A 23 -23.90 4.07 42.21
N PRO A 24 -23.61 5.27 41.69
CA PRO A 24 -24.65 6.15 41.22
C PRO A 24 -25.35 5.44 40.07
N THR A 25 -26.62 5.12 40.25
CA THR A 25 -27.53 4.77 39.15
C THR A 25 -27.46 5.90 38.12
N GLY A 26 -26.68 5.71 37.05
CA GLY A 26 -26.55 6.66 35.94
C GLY A 26 -25.20 7.40 35.78
N GLY A 27 -24.12 7.01 36.47
CA GLY A 27 -22.79 7.64 36.27
C GLY A 27 -22.04 7.12 35.04
N ARG A 28 -21.67 8.00 34.10
CA ARG A 28 -20.75 7.69 33.00
C ARG A 28 -19.38 7.30 33.58
N LEU A 29 -18.87 6.12 33.26
CA LEU A 29 -17.47 5.77 33.53
C LEU A 29 -16.60 6.59 32.57
N ASN A 30 -15.62 7.32 33.11
CA ASN A 30 -14.85 8.29 32.34
C ASN A 30 -13.55 7.72 31.74
N SER A 31 -13.14 6.51 32.11
CA SER A 31 -11.92 5.87 31.58
C SER A 31 -12.03 4.35 31.46
N LEU A 32 -11.29 3.75 30.52
CA LEU A 32 -11.16 2.29 30.36
C LEU A 32 -10.67 1.61 31.65
N ARG A 33 -9.76 2.26 32.36
CA ARG A 33 -9.24 1.77 33.65
C ARG A 33 -10.33 1.63 34.70
N ASP A 34 -11.25 2.59 34.78
CA ASP A 34 -12.37 2.56 35.73
C ASP A 34 -13.39 1.47 35.34
N ALA A 35 -13.63 1.28 34.05
CA ALA A 35 -14.47 0.21 33.55
C ALA A 35 -13.91 -1.18 33.86
N LEU A 36 -12.61 -1.39 33.63
CA LEU A 36 -11.94 -2.66 33.95
C LEU A 36 -11.95 -2.98 35.44
N ARG A 37 -11.71 -1.97 36.31
CA ARG A 37 -11.80 -2.14 37.77
C ARG A 37 -13.22 -2.49 38.22
N SER A 38 -14.23 -1.85 37.62
CA SER A 38 -15.63 -2.17 37.89
C SER A 38 -15.98 -3.60 37.46
N PHE A 39 -15.46 -4.03 36.30
CA PHE A 39 -15.67 -5.39 35.80
C PHE A 39 -15.06 -6.45 36.72
N ASP A 40 -13.80 -6.25 37.13
CA ASP A 40 -13.09 -7.15 38.04
C ASP A 40 -13.83 -7.27 39.39
N GLY A 41 -14.27 -6.14 39.96
CA GLY A 41 -15.07 -6.12 41.18
C GLY A 41 -16.42 -6.84 41.01
N ALA A 42 -17.10 -6.69 39.86
CA ALA A 42 -18.35 -7.39 39.58
C ALA A 42 -18.15 -8.91 39.40
N ALA A 43 -17.10 -9.31 38.68
CA ALA A 43 -16.71 -10.70 38.47
C ALA A 43 -16.34 -11.41 39.78
N TYR A 44 -15.52 -10.77 40.62
CA TYR A 44 -15.13 -11.31 41.92
C TYR A 44 -16.35 -11.63 42.80
N VAL A 45 -17.31 -10.69 42.88
CA VAL A 45 -18.54 -10.88 43.66
C VAL A 45 -19.43 -11.98 43.08
N LEU A 46 -19.53 -12.09 41.75
CA LEU A 46 -20.29 -13.17 41.13
C LEU A 46 -19.66 -14.53 41.43
N ILE A 47 -18.33 -14.66 41.32
CA ILE A 47 -17.61 -15.92 41.61
C ILE A 47 -17.85 -16.34 43.07
N GLN A 48 -17.72 -15.41 44.02
CA GLN A 48 -18.00 -15.65 45.44
C GLN A 48 -19.45 -16.16 45.66
N ARG A 49 -20.44 -15.52 45.03
CA ARG A 49 -21.85 -15.91 45.20
C ARG A 49 -22.22 -17.19 44.46
N ALA A 50 -21.64 -17.44 43.29
CA ALA A 50 -21.83 -18.67 42.54
C ALA A 50 -21.26 -19.87 43.30
N GLN A 51 -20.14 -19.71 44.01
CA GLN A 51 -19.57 -20.76 44.85
C GLN A 51 -20.52 -21.15 45.99
N ASN A 52 -21.14 -20.17 46.67
CA ASN A 52 -22.15 -20.44 47.70
C ASN A 52 -23.33 -21.24 47.12
N PHE A 53 -23.77 -20.91 45.91
CA PHE A 53 -24.85 -21.64 45.26
C PHE A 53 -24.46 -23.08 44.88
N ILE A 54 -23.23 -23.31 44.41
CA ILE A 54 -22.70 -24.67 44.14
C ILE A 54 -22.66 -25.50 45.42
N ASP A 55 -22.27 -24.91 46.55
CA ASP A 55 -22.21 -25.59 47.84
C ASP A 55 -23.61 -25.92 48.38
N LEU A 56 -24.61 -25.06 48.12
CA LEU A 56 -26.04 -25.33 48.41
C LEU A 56 -26.59 -26.49 47.57
N LEU A 57 -26.28 -26.55 46.27
CA LEU A 57 -26.71 -27.64 45.39
C LEU A 57 -26.13 -29.02 45.77
N ARG A 58 -25.02 -29.04 46.51
CA ARG A 58 -24.38 -30.27 46.99
C ARG A 58 -25.00 -30.77 48.31
N ALA A 59 -25.79 -29.96 49.00
CA ALA A 59 -26.48 -30.37 50.20
C ALA A 59 -27.78 -31.13 49.84
N GLU A 60 -27.95 -32.35 50.36
CA GLU A 60 -29.18 -33.14 50.14
C GLU A 60 -30.31 -32.61 51.05
N GLY A 61 -31.15 -31.71 50.53
CA GLY A 61 -32.33 -31.17 51.22
C GLY A 61 -33.25 -30.35 50.30
N PRO A 62 -34.50 -30.09 50.70
CA PRO A 62 -35.41 -29.24 49.93
C PRO A 62 -34.99 -27.77 49.98
N PHE A 63 -35.11 -27.05 48.85
CA PHE A 63 -34.82 -25.61 48.74
C PHE A 63 -35.64 -24.78 49.72
N SER A 64 -34.96 -23.97 50.53
CA SER A 64 -35.52 -23.00 51.46
C SER A 64 -35.77 -21.63 50.78
N GLN A 65 -36.43 -20.72 51.49
CA GLN A 65 -36.62 -19.33 51.04
C GLN A 65 -35.28 -18.59 50.89
N ASP A 66 -34.32 -18.84 51.78
CA ASP A 66 -32.98 -18.24 51.74
C ASP A 66 -32.19 -18.71 50.50
N ASP A 67 -32.46 -19.93 50.02
CA ASP A 67 -31.86 -20.46 48.78
C ASP A 67 -32.41 -19.75 47.53
N ALA A 68 -33.72 -19.44 47.53
CA ALA A 68 -34.34 -18.67 46.44
C ALA A 68 -33.81 -17.23 46.37
N GLU A 69 -33.59 -16.59 47.51
CA GLU A 69 -32.96 -15.26 47.59
C GLU A 69 -31.51 -15.30 47.07
N SER A 70 -30.77 -16.37 47.39
CA SER A 70 -29.41 -16.59 46.89
C SER A 70 -29.36 -16.76 45.36
N ILE A 71 -30.31 -17.49 44.77
CA ILE A 71 -30.46 -17.63 43.31
C ILE A 71 -30.75 -16.29 42.64
N CYS A 72 -31.74 -15.55 43.13
CA CYS A 72 -32.10 -14.23 42.61
C CYS A 72 -30.92 -13.25 42.70
N SER A 73 -30.13 -13.34 43.77
CA SER A 73 -28.92 -12.55 43.99
C SER A 73 -27.81 -12.87 42.98
N VAL A 74 -27.61 -14.14 42.62
CA VAL A 74 -26.67 -14.56 41.55
C VAL A 74 -27.16 -14.06 40.18
N GLN A 75 -28.45 -14.20 39.89
CA GLN A 75 -29.04 -13.74 38.62
C GLN A 75 -28.92 -12.21 38.45
N ALA A 76 -29.24 -11.44 39.48
CA ALA A 76 -29.09 -9.98 39.45
C ALA A 76 -27.63 -9.57 39.19
N ARG A 77 -26.67 -10.26 39.80
CA ARG A 77 -25.24 -9.95 39.60
C ARG A 77 -24.73 -10.37 38.23
N ALA A 78 -25.26 -11.44 37.65
CA ALA A 78 -24.95 -11.83 36.28
C ALA A 78 -25.40 -10.75 35.26
N ILE A 79 -26.59 -10.16 35.46
CA ILE A 79 -27.08 -9.04 34.64
C ILE A 79 -26.15 -7.83 34.77
N GLU A 80 -25.69 -7.54 35.98
CA GLU A 80 -24.76 -6.43 36.22
C GLU A 80 -23.41 -6.65 35.51
N ILE A 81 -22.87 -7.86 35.51
CA ILE A 81 -21.65 -8.17 34.74
C ILE A 81 -21.87 -7.91 33.25
N VAL A 82 -23.02 -8.27 32.69
CA VAL A 82 -23.33 -7.98 31.27
C VAL A 82 -23.33 -6.47 31.02
N GLN A 83 -23.88 -5.67 31.93
CA GLN A 83 -23.87 -4.21 31.80
C GLN A 83 -22.45 -3.64 31.88
N VAL A 84 -21.66 -4.09 32.85
CA VAL A 84 -20.27 -3.63 33.01
C VAL A 84 -19.38 -4.10 31.85
N ALA A 85 -19.61 -5.30 31.31
CA ALA A 85 -18.91 -5.79 30.11
C ALA A 85 -19.14 -4.87 28.90
N ARG A 86 -20.36 -4.39 28.70
CA ARG A 86 -20.68 -3.41 27.65
C ARG A 86 -19.94 -2.10 27.86
N LEU A 87 -19.87 -1.61 29.10
CA LEU A 87 -19.13 -0.39 29.43
C LEU A 87 -17.62 -0.54 29.18
N VAL A 88 -17.04 -1.71 29.48
CA VAL A 88 -15.65 -2.03 29.13
C VAL A 88 -15.45 -2.02 27.62
N HIS A 89 -16.35 -2.66 26.87
CA HIS A 89 -16.29 -2.71 25.40
C HIS A 89 -16.34 -1.30 24.79
N ASP A 90 -17.33 -0.48 25.17
CA ASP A 90 -17.48 0.89 24.67
C ASP A 90 -16.27 1.76 25.04
N ALA A 91 -15.78 1.64 26.28
CA ALA A 91 -14.60 2.37 26.74
C ALA A 91 -13.33 1.95 25.98
N ALA A 92 -13.18 0.66 25.67
CA ALA A 92 -12.04 0.14 24.92
C ALA A 92 -12.03 0.69 23.49
N ILE A 93 -13.17 0.69 22.79
CA ILE A 93 -13.29 1.28 21.46
C ILE A 93 -12.90 2.76 21.48
N GLN A 94 -13.42 3.53 22.44
CA GLN A 94 -13.08 4.95 22.55
C GLN A 94 -11.60 5.19 22.85
N ASP A 95 -10.99 4.33 23.66
CA ASP A 95 -9.57 4.40 23.98
C ASP A 95 -8.71 4.11 22.74
N ILE A 96 -9.07 3.07 21.98
CA ILE A 96 -8.41 2.68 20.74
C ILE A 96 -8.54 3.77 19.68
N VAL A 97 -9.75 4.30 19.44
CA VAL A 97 -9.96 5.43 18.52
C VAL A 97 -9.06 6.60 18.92
N ARG A 98 -9.02 6.95 20.21
CA ARG A 98 -8.19 8.05 20.71
C ARG A 98 -6.70 7.78 20.47
N GLN A 99 -6.27 6.55 20.68
CA GLN A 99 -4.88 6.13 20.46
C GLN A 99 -4.51 6.18 18.97
N VAL A 100 -5.32 5.59 18.09
CA VAL A 100 -5.11 5.60 16.64
C VAL A 100 -5.03 7.04 16.12
N VAL A 101 -6.03 7.86 16.46
CA VAL A 101 -6.10 9.27 16.06
C VAL A 101 -4.97 10.12 16.65
N SER A 102 -4.30 9.67 17.72
CA SER A 102 -3.15 10.37 18.30
C SER A 102 -1.86 10.24 17.49
N PHE A 103 -1.79 9.29 16.55
CA PHE A 103 -0.62 9.13 15.68
C PHE A 103 -0.60 10.14 14.51
N GLY A 104 -1.73 10.77 14.19
CA GLY A 104 -1.79 11.85 13.20
C GLY A 104 -1.66 13.24 13.84
N ASP A 105 -1.03 14.17 13.13
CA ASP A 105 -0.89 15.57 13.54
C ASP A 105 -2.14 16.38 13.18
N LYS A 106 -3.03 16.49 14.17
CA LYS A 106 -4.29 17.23 14.02
C LYS A 106 -4.08 18.73 13.84
N ALA A 107 -3.01 19.28 14.40
CA ALA A 107 -2.72 20.70 14.35
C ALA A 107 -2.18 21.08 12.98
N SER A 108 -1.33 20.24 12.39
CA SER A 108 -0.80 20.45 11.03
C SER A 108 -1.89 20.42 9.95
N PHE A 109 -2.90 19.57 10.11
CA PHE A 109 -3.91 19.36 9.08
C PHE A 109 -5.29 19.99 9.39
N ASN A 110 -5.47 20.59 10.56
CA ASN A 110 -6.73 21.22 10.98
C ASN A 110 -7.96 20.30 10.84
N VAL A 111 -7.83 19.03 11.24
CA VAL A 111 -8.85 17.99 11.01
C VAL A 111 -9.85 17.80 12.16
N ASP A 112 -9.84 18.66 13.19
CA ASP A 112 -10.65 18.45 14.40
C ASP A 112 -12.16 18.41 14.13
N ALA A 113 -12.65 19.25 13.21
CA ALA A 113 -14.07 19.24 12.81
C ALA A 113 -14.47 17.95 12.10
N LEU A 114 -13.58 17.41 11.25
CA LEU A 114 -13.76 16.14 10.55
C LEU A 114 -13.72 14.97 11.54
N LEU A 115 -12.77 14.97 12.47
CA LEU A 115 -12.66 13.94 13.51
C LEU A 115 -13.93 13.89 14.39
N GLU A 116 -14.50 15.05 14.74
CA GLU A 116 -15.74 15.10 15.51
C GLU A 116 -16.94 14.61 14.67
N HIS A 117 -17.03 15.02 13.40
CA HIS A 117 -18.07 14.56 12.48
C HIS A 117 -18.05 13.04 12.29
N PHE A 118 -16.85 12.47 12.09
CA PHE A 118 -16.66 11.05 11.80
C PHE A 118 -16.45 10.17 13.04
N LYS A 119 -16.61 10.71 14.26
CA LYS A 119 -16.43 9.95 15.50
C LYS A 119 -17.18 8.63 15.55
N LYS A 120 -18.47 8.64 15.18
CA LYS A 120 -19.32 7.43 15.18
C LYS A 120 -18.93 6.43 14.08
N PRO A 121 -18.71 6.86 12.82
CA PRO A 121 -18.10 6.00 11.81
C PRO A 121 -16.76 5.37 12.25
N LEU A 122 -15.86 6.14 12.87
CA LEU A 122 -14.59 5.63 13.39
C LEU A 122 -14.77 4.55 14.45
N GLU A 123 -15.68 4.76 15.41
CA GLU A 123 -16.01 3.76 16.43
C GLU A 123 -16.51 2.44 15.78
N ARG A 124 -17.24 2.51 14.65
CA ARG A 124 -17.69 1.31 13.93
C ARG A 124 -16.56 0.57 13.24
N VAL A 125 -15.64 1.28 12.59
CA VAL A 125 -14.46 0.65 11.96
C VAL A 125 -13.65 -0.12 13.01
N VAL A 126 -13.45 0.49 14.18
CA VAL A 126 -12.78 -0.17 15.31
C VAL A 126 -13.55 -1.39 15.79
N GLN A 127 -14.89 -1.31 15.90
CA GLN A 127 -15.73 -2.44 16.27
C GLN A 127 -15.62 -3.64 15.33
N GLU A 128 -15.65 -3.37 14.01
CA GLU A 128 -15.56 -4.41 12.97
C GLU A 128 -14.21 -5.13 13.03
N ILE A 129 -13.12 -4.37 13.14
CA ILE A 129 -11.76 -4.94 13.10
C ILE A 129 -11.37 -5.67 14.39
N ILE A 130 -11.82 -5.21 15.56
CA ILE A 130 -11.53 -5.89 16.84
C ILE A 130 -12.05 -7.34 16.86
N LEU A 131 -13.12 -7.63 16.13
CA LEU A 131 -13.70 -8.98 16.06
C LEU A 131 -12.89 -9.93 15.16
N GLU A 132 -12.12 -9.40 14.22
CA GLU A 132 -11.46 -10.17 13.16
C GLU A 132 -9.93 -10.25 13.32
N ALA A 133 -9.30 -9.31 14.03
CA ALA A 133 -7.84 -9.20 14.10
C ALA A 133 -7.18 -10.11 15.17
N HIS A 134 -5.94 -10.54 14.89
CA HIS A 134 -5.00 -11.10 15.87
C HIS A 134 -4.12 -9.97 16.44
N SER A 135 -3.64 -10.10 17.68
CA SER A 135 -3.34 -8.95 18.57
C SER A 135 -2.23 -7.97 18.16
N ASP A 136 -1.40 -8.31 17.18
CA ASP A 136 -0.09 -7.65 17.02
C ASP A 136 -0.08 -6.54 15.96
N ASP A 137 -1.15 -6.39 15.17
CA ASP A 137 -1.27 -5.37 14.10
C ASP A 137 -2.58 -4.56 14.11
N ILE A 138 -3.32 -4.62 15.23
CA ILE A 138 -4.69 -4.11 15.30
C ILE A 138 -4.78 -2.59 15.07
N LEU A 139 -3.82 -1.80 15.56
CA LEU A 139 -3.86 -0.35 15.39
C LEU A 139 -3.59 0.05 13.93
N TRP A 140 -2.71 -0.69 13.25
CA TRP A 140 -2.39 -0.48 11.84
C TRP A 140 -3.56 -0.87 10.93
N LYS A 141 -4.20 -2.02 11.16
CA LYS A 141 -5.39 -2.43 10.39
C LYS A 141 -6.53 -1.42 10.51
N ILE A 142 -6.75 -0.88 11.71
CA ILE A 142 -7.73 0.18 11.94
C ILE A 142 -7.36 1.42 11.13
N ALA A 143 -6.08 1.84 11.16
CA ALA A 143 -5.60 2.98 10.40
C ALA A 143 -5.75 2.79 8.88
N GLU A 144 -5.44 1.59 8.37
CA GLU A 144 -5.53 1.22 6.96
C GLU A 144 -6.97 1.27 6.46
N GLU A 145 -7.89 0.65 7.20
CA GLU A 145 -9.30 0.68 6.84
C GLU A 145 -9.86 2.11 6.93
N CYS A 146 -9.44 2.90 7.93
CA CYS A 146 -9.85 4.29 8.00
C CYS A 146 -9.38 5.10 6.77
N TYR A 147 -8.13 4.91 6.34
CA TYR A 147 -7.60 5.51 5.11
C TYR A 147 -8.39 5.09 3.87
N HIS A 148 -8.72 3.80 3.75
CA HIS A 148 -9.53 3.29 2.64
C HIS A 148 -10.94 3.89 2.64
N GLN A 149 -11.59 3.98 3.78
CA GLN A 149 -12.91 4.60 3.88
C GLN A 149 -12.87 6.11 3.65
N ALA A 150 -11.77 6.79 3.96
CA ALA A 150 -11.61 8.22 3.72
C ALA A 150 -11.39 8.56 2.23
N THR A 151 -10.77 7.66 1.49
CA THR A 151 -10.37 7.87 0.08
C THR A 151 -11.35 7.27 -0.93
N ARG A 152 -12.15 6.27 -0.56
CA ARG A 152 -13.15 5.66 -1.44
C ARG A 152 -14.42 6.51 -1.54
N PRO A 153 -15.00 6.71 -2.74
CA PRO A 153 -16.29 7.41 -2.90
C PRO A 153 -17.44 6.84 -2.05
N SER A 154 -17.43 5.52 -1.83
CA SER A 154 -18.45 4.81 -1.03
C SER A 154 -18.06 4.59 0.43
N GLY A 155 -16.94 5.16 0.89
CA GLY A 155 -16.46 4.93 2.25
C GLY A 155 -17.19 5.80 3.27
N ASN A 156 -17.39 5.27 4.49
CA ASN A 156 -18.13 5.99 5.54
C ASN A 156 -17.34 7.15 6.16
N LEU A 157 -16.04 7.25 5.87
CA LEU A 157 -15.16 8.34 6.28
C LEU A 157 -14.86 9.32 5.14
N ASN A 158 -15.54 9.17 3.99
CA ASN A 158 -15.37 10.07 2.86
C ASN A 158 -15.92 11.46 3.25
N PRO A 159 -15.11 12.54 3.12
CA PRO A 159 -15.50 13.86 3.59
C PRO A 159 -16.47 14.58 2.65
N GLU A 160 -16.80 14.08 1.45
CA GLU A 160 -17.59 14.79 0.44
C GLU A 160 -18.94 15.31 0.95
N ASN A 161 -19.68 14.50 1.71
CA ASN A 161 -20.96 14.92 2.30
C ASN A 161 -20.80 16.01 3.37
N PHE A 162 -19.70 15.98 4.12
CA PHE A 162 -19.38 17.00 5.11
C PHE A 162 -18.96 18.30 4.42
N LEU A 163 -18.08 18.19 3.41
CA LEU A 163 -17.52 19.32 2.67
C LEU A 163 -18.55 20.04 1.79
N ALA A 164 -19.61 19.35 1.35
CA ALA A 164 -20.73 19.97 0.63
C ALA A 164 -21.41 21.11 1.40
N THR A 165 -21.16 21.23 2.71
CA THR A 165 -21.67 22.31 3.57
C THR A 165 -20.77 23.56 3.65
N ILE A 166 -19.59 23.52 3.02
CA ILE A 166 -18.54 24.57 3.10
C ILE A 166 -18.30 25.20 1.71
N ALA A 167 -17.69 26.39 1.65
CA ALA A 167 -17.38 27.07 0.40
C ALA A 167 -16.42 26.26 -0.51
N PRO A 168 -16.62 26.25 -1.85
CA PRO A 168 -15.89 25.36 -2.78
C PRO A 168 -14.36 25.41 -2.67
N LEU A 169 -13.77 26.60 -2.52
CA LEU A 169 -12.32 26.79 -2.39
C LEU A 169 -11.72 26.16 -1.12
N GLN A 170 -12.52 25.96 -0.08
CA GLN A 170 -12.10 25.31 1.17
C GLN A 170 -12.31 23.79 1.12
N GLN A 171 -13.17 23.29 0.22
CA GLN A 171 -13.48 21.85 0.13
C GLN A 171 -12.26 21.04 -0.31
N GLU A 172 -11.52 21.51 -1.32
CA GLU A 172 -10.35 20.80 -1.84
C GLU A 172 -9.23 20.73 -0.80
N GLN A 173 -8.94 21.84 -0.11
CA GLN A 173 -7.90 21.87 0.93
C GLN A 173 -8.25 20.98 2.12
N GLU A 174 -9.50 21.01 2.60
CA GLU A 174 -9.94 20.17 3.71
C GLU A 174 -9.97 18.68 3.33
N LYS A 175 -10.33 18.36 2.08
CA LYS A 175 -10.26 16.98 1.55
C LYS A 175 -8.81 16.49 1.51
N GLU A 176 -7.89 17.32 1.02
CA GLU A 176 -6.47 16.99 0.96
C GLU A 176 -5.88 16.79 2.37
N ASN A 177 -6.19 17.71 3.29
CA ASN A 177 -5.77 17.62 4.69
C ASN A 177 -6.30 16.35 5.37
N TRP A 178 -7.54 15.97 5.08
CA TRP A 178 -8.13 14.74 5.60
C TRP A 178 -7.38 13.49 5.12
N VAL A 179 -7.03 13.42 3.84
CA VAL A 179 -6.26 12.31 3.29
C VAL A 179 -4.84 12.30 3.85
N LYS A 180 -4.17 13.46 3.92
CA LYS A 180 -2.82 13.59 4.49
C LYS A 180 -2.77 13.18 5.97
N PHE A 181 -3.79 13.52 6.74
CA PHE A 181 -3.91 13.08 8.13
C PHE A 181 -3.89 11.55 8.26
N TRP A 182 -4.67 10.84 7.44
CA TRP A 182 -4.69 9.37 7.46
C TRP A 182 -3.39 8.74 6.98
N ILE A 183 -2.75 9.32 5.96
CA ILE A 183 -1.43 8.87 5.47
C ILE A 183 -0.39 9.01 6.58
N GLN A 184 -0.30 10.18 7.22
CA GLN A 184 0.66 10.41 8.30
C GLN A 184 0.39 9.48 9.49
N LEU A 185 -0.87 9.28 9.84
CA LEU A 185 -1.28 8.36 10.90
C LEU A 185 -0.82 6.94 10.60
N LEU A 186 -1.03 6.45 9.37
CA LEU A 186 -0.55 5.14 8.91
C LEU A 186 0.97 4.99 9.05
N CYS A 187 1.72 6.02 8.66
CA CYS A 187 3.18 6.06 8.78
C CYS A 187 3.66 6.05 10.24
N ASN A 188 2.89 6.66 11.15
CA ASN A 188 3.24 6.80 12.56
C ASN A 188 2.72 5.66 13.45
N CYS A 189 1.87 4.77 12.92
CA CYS A 189 1.34 3.64 13.67
C CYS A 189 2.48 2.71 14.14
N PRO A 190 2.52 2.34 15.44
CA PRO A 190 3.62 1.54 16.01
C PRO A 190 3.73 0.15 15.36
N ASP A 191 2.60 -0.40 14.91
CA ASP A 191 2.51 -1.71 14.30
C ASP A 191 2.77 -1.69 12.78
N ALA A 192 2.95 -0.49 12.17
CA ALA A 192 3.53 -0.36 10.83
C ALA A 192 5.00 -0.84 10.79
N SER A 193 5.58 -1.09 11.97
CA SER A 193 6.94 -1.58 12.16
C SER A 193 6.94 -2.86 13.01
N VAL A 194 7.14 -4.02 12.39
CA VAL A 194 7.26 -5.28 13.15
C VAL A 194 8.56 -5.35 13.98
N PHE A 195 9.47 -4.36 13.94
CA PHE A 195 10.60 -4.33 14.89
C PHE A 195 10.96 -2.93 15.40
N ARG A 196 10.64 -2.66 16.67
CA ARG A 196 11.45 -1.78 17.51
C ARG A 196 12.73 -2.51 17.91
N GLN A 197 13.86 -2.06 17.39
CA GLN A 197 15.06 -1.94 18.22
C GLN A 197 15.63 -0.54 18.04
N HIS A 198 16.09 0.01 19.16
CA HIS A 198 16.80 1.27 19.24
C HIS A 198 17.95 1.31 18.23
N ASP A 199 17.87 2.19 17.26
CA ASP A 199 19.06 2.70 16.58
C ASP A 199 18.91 4.20 16.33
N LYS A 200 19.99 4.93 16.55
CA LYS A 200 20.13 6.35 16.21
C LYS A 200 20.19 6.58 14.68
N ALA A 201 19.61 5.66 13.89
CA ALA A 201 19.66 5.54 12.43
C ALA A 201 18.23 5.56 11.81
N ASN A 202 17.36 6.45 12.32
CA ASN A 202 15.95 6.54 11.96
C ASN A 202 15.65 7.16 10.57
N ASN A 203 16.63 7.21 9.66
CA ASN A 203 16.45 7.86 8.35
C ASN A 203 15.46 7.09 7.45
N HIS A 204 15.20 5.80 7.72
CA HIS A 204 14.16 5.01 7.06
C HIS A 204 12.72 5.45 7.40
N ARG A 205 12.53 6.35 8.37
CA ARG A 205 11.20 6.79 8.87
C ARG A 205 10.80 8.21 8.46
N ILE A 206 11.64 8.90 7.67
CA ILE A 206 11.28 10.22 7.17
C ILE A 206 10.19 10.00 6.13
N ASP A 207 8.98 10.47 6.38
CA ASP A 207 7.91 10.50 5.39
C ASP A 207 8.04 11.80 4.58
N ILE A 208 8.14 11.68 3.25
CA ILE A 208 8.33 12.82 2.35
C ILE A 208 7.16 13.82 2.44
N PHE A 209 5.95 13.35 2.77
CA PHE A 209 4.77 14.21 2.93
C PHE A 209 4.66 14.85 4.31
N SER A 210 5.47 14.39 5.28
CA SER A 210 5.48 14.91 6.65
C SER A 210 6.57 15.96 6.89
N ILE A 211 7.49 16.15 5.94
CA ILE A 211 8.52 17.20 5.98
C ILE A 211 8.10 18.43 5.18
N ASN A 212 8.79 19.56 5.38
CA ASN A 212 8.41 20.79 4.69
C ASN A 212 8.71 20.71 3.18
N TYR A 213 8.01 21.52 2.38
CA TYR A 213 8.12 21.50 0.92
C TYR A 213 9.53 21.69 0.38
N GLN A 214 10.35 22.50 1.05
CA GLN A 214 11.72 22.77 0.62
C GLN A 214 12.62 21.55 0.84
N GLU A 215 12.50 20.90 2.01
CA GLU A 215 13.21 19.67 2.35
C GLU A 215 12.78 18.51 1.45
N ALA A 216 11.48 18.31 1.22
CA ALA A 216 10.96 17.28 0.32
C ALA A 216 11.46 17.49 -1.12
N SER A 217 11.42 18.73 -1.61
CA SER A 217 11.93 19.09 -2.94
C SER A 217 13.45 18.84 -3.04
N GLY A 218 14.22 19.17 -2.00
CA GLY A 218 15.66 18.93 -1.96
C GLY A 218 16.01 17.44 -1.94
N MET A 219 15.27 16.64 -1.16
CA MET A 219 15.40 15.18 -1.12
C MET A 219 15.14 14.56 -2.50
N LEU A 220 14.06 14.96 -3.18
CA LEU A 220 13.74 14.50 -4.53
C LEU A 220 14.80 14.90 -5.55
N HIS A 221 15.22 16.16 -5.55
CA HIS A 221 16.23 16.64 -6.48
C HIS A 221 17.50 15.79 -6.36
N HIS A 222 17.97 15.57 -5.14
CA HIS A 222 19.19 14.79 -4.96
C HIS A 222 19.02 13.31 -5.28
N HIS A 223 17.93 12.68 -4.86
CA HIS A 223 17.67 11.27 -5.16
C HIS A 223 17.75 11.02 -6.67
N LEU A 224 17.09 11.88 -7.44
CA LEU A 224 16.98 11.76 -8.89
C LEU A 224 18.23 12.25 -9.65
N ASP A 225 19.00 13.22 -9.12
CA ASP A 225 20.22 13.75 -9.76
C ASP A 225 21.46 12.91 -9.45
N ARG A 226 21.61 12.46 -8.20
CA ARG A 226 22.90 11.99 -7.66
C ARG A 226 22.91 10.57 -7.11
N GLY A 227 21.85 9.79 -7.34
CA GLY A 227 21.50 8.53 -6.66
C GLY A 227 22.57 7.46 -6.41
N LEU A 228 23.82 7.60 -6.89
CA LEU A 228 24.94 6.70 -6.61
C LEU A 228 26.26 7.39 -6.21
N SER A 229 26.40 8.71 -6.35
CA SER A 229 27.70 9.41 -6.20
C SER A 229 27.90 10.03 -4.81
N SER A 230 26.83 10.22 -4.05
CA SER A 230 26.87 10.62 -2.64
C SER A 230 25.47 10.44 -2.07
N PRO A 231 25.14 9.38 -1.31
CA PRO A 231 23.87 9.35 -0.59
C PRO A 231 23.78 10.60 0.29
N TRP A 232 22.68 11.35 0.29
CA TRP A 232 22.40 12.10 1.52
C TRP A 232 22.20 11.06 2.59
N GLU A 233 22.77 11.29 3.76
CA GLU A 233 22.60 10.38 4.88
C GLU A 233 21.11 10.14 5.20
N THR A 234 20.20 11.04 4.76
CA THR A 234 18.76 11.06 5.05
C THR A 234 17.82 10.56 3.95
N ASP A 235 18.28 10.15 2.76
CA ASP A 235 17.39 9.70 1.68
C ASP A 235 16.95 8.24 1.90
N ASN A 236 15.62 8.02 1.99
CA ASN A 236 15.00 6.70 2.13
C ASN A 236 14.09 6.34 0.93
N LEU A 237 14.25 7.02 -0.20
CA LEU A 237 13.52 6.72 -1.42
C LEU A 237 14.18 5.57 -2.18
N VAL A 238 13.37 4.82 -2.93
CA VAL A 238 13.83 3.77 -3.84
C VAL A 238 13.16 3.97 -5.19
N SER A 239 13.98 4.10 -6.23
CA SER A 239 13.52 4.17 -7.62
C SER A 239 13.10 2.81 -8.18
N TRP A 240 11.95 2.81 -8.82
CA TRP A 240 11.38 1.73 -9.61
C TRP A 240 11.08 2.27 -11.01
N SER A 241 11.00 1.41 -12.02
CA SER A 241 10.55 1.80 -13.36
C SER A 241 9.38 0.93 -13.80
N SER A 242 8.33 1.55 -14.34
CA SER A 242 7.26 0.85 -15.06
C SER A 242 7.68 0.40 -16.47
N SER A 243 8.78 0.94 -17.00
CA SER A 243 9.30 0.65 -18.34
C SER A 243 10.35 -0.48 -18.27
N LEU A 244 9.94 -1.69 -18.64
CA LEU A 244 10.87 -2.82 -18.73
C LEU A 244 11.92 -2.61 -19.83
N ILE A 245 11.58 -1.90 -20.93
CA ILE A 245 12.54 -1.51 -21.97
C ILE A 245 13.69 -0.71 -21.35
N PHE A 246 13.35 0.32 -20.58
CA PHE A 246 14.32 1.18 -19.91
C PHE A 246 15.18 0.39 -18.91
N ALA A 247 14.56 -0.47 -18.10
CA ALA A 247 15.28 -1.32 -17.15
C ALA A 247 16.28 -2.27 -17.83
N ILE A 248 15.91 -2.87 -18.97
CA ILE A 248 16.79 -3.73 -19.77
C ILE A 248 17.95 -2.91 -20.36
N GLN A 249 17.69 -1.71 -20.90
CA GLN A 249 18.76 -0.86 -21.45
C GLN A 249 19.73 -0.39 -20.37
N TYR A 250 19.21 -0.04 -19.19
CA TYR A 250 20.05 0.27 -18.05
C TYR A 250 20.92 -0.92 -17.64
N ALA A 251 20.35 -2.13 -17.60
CA ALA A 251 21.09 -3.36 -17.33
C ALA A 251 22.19 -3.60 -18.38
N ASN A 252 21.88 -3.45 -19.67
CA ASN A 252 22.87 -3.54 -20.76
C ASN A 252 24.01 -2.52 -20.60
N TRP A 253 23.69 -1.26 -20.29
CA TRP A 253 24.69 -0.22 -20.05
C TRP A 253 25.59 -0.53 -18.86
N ARG A 254 25.01 -0.96 -17.74
CA ARG A 254 25.74 -1.37 -16.54
C ARG A 254 26.64 -2.59 -16.79
N PHE A 255 26.19 -3.51 -17.65
CA PHE A 255 26.99 -4.67 -18.05
C PHE A 255 28.23 -4.24 -18.83
N CYS A 256 28.08 -3.27 -19.72
CA CYS A 256 29.17 -2.72 -20.54
C CYS A 256 30.11 -1.79 -19.77
N ASN A 257 29.61 -1.15 -18.71
CA ASN A 257 30.33 -0.19 -17.89
C ASN A 257 30.43 -0.66 -16.43
N PRO A 258 31.11 -1.79 -16.16
CA PRO A 258 31.23 -2.30 -14.81
C PRO A 258 32.01 -1.31 -13.92
N PRO A 259 31.62 -1.15 -12.64
CA PRO A 259 32.40 -0.35 -11.70
C PRO A 259 33.85 -0.82 -11.62
N ARG A 260 34.81 0.10 -11.44
CA ARG A 260 36.27 -0.13 -11.50
C ARG A 260 36.81 -1.27 -10.63
N PHE A 261 36.03 -1.80 -9.68
CA PHE A 261 36.41 -2.87 -8.75
C PHE A 261 35.41 -4.04 -8.68
N SER A 262 34.47 -4.13 -9.61
CA SER A 262 33.48 -5.22 -9.64
C SER A 262 33.83 -6.22 -10.74
N ARG A 263 33.81 -7.53 -10.41
CA ARG A 263 33.73 -8.57 -11.45
C ARG A 263 32.41 -8.38 -12.23
N PRO A 264 32.33 -8.78 -13.51
CA PRO A 264 31.05 -8.82 -14.22
C PRO A 264 30.11 -9.77 -13.48
N MET A 265 29.32 -9.22 -12.57
CA MET A 265 28.25 -9.93 -11.89
C MET A 265 27.08 -10.01 -12.86
N ASP A 266 26.28 -11.07 -12.75
CA ASP A 266 25.04 -11.18 -13.50
C ASP A 266 24.09 -10.08 -13.01
N ILE A 267 23.75 -9.14 -13.90
CA ILE A 267 22.84 -8.04 -13.56
C ILE A 267 21.44 -8.61 -13.45
N ARG A 268 20.76 -8.24 -12.36
CA ARG A 268 19.41 -8.72 -12.09
C ARG A 268 18.40 -7.59 -12.21
N ILE A 269 17.23 -7.94 -12.71
CA ILE A 269 16.04 -7.10 -12.75
C ILE A 269 15.08 -7.69 -11.72
N CYS A 270 14.54 -6.83 -10.86
CA CYS A 270 13.51 -7.19 -9.89
C CYS A 270 12.19 -6.57 -10.34
N ALA A 271 11.18 -7.38 -10.58
CA ALA A 271 9.83 -6.95 -10.94
C ALA A 271 8.89 -7.21 -9.75
N VAL A 272 8.13 -6.20 -9.35
CA VAL A 272 7.17 -6.28 -8.24
C VAL A 272 5.75 -6.34 -8.77
N ASP A 273 4.89 -7.16 -8.16
CA ASP A 273 3.46 -7.16 -8.43
C ASP A 273 2.77 -6.09 -7.59
N THR A 274 2.55 -4.93 -8.18
CA THR A 274 1.95 -3.77 -7.51
C THR A 274 0.54 -4.02 -6.99
N SER A 275 -0.16 -5.06 -7.46
CA SER A 275 -1.49 -5.43 -6.92
C SER A 275 -1.41 -6.05 -5.52
N LYS A 276 -0.24 -6.54 -5.11
CA LYS A 276 0.05 -7.09 -3.78
C LYS A 276 0.59 -6.04 -2.79
N PHE A 277 0.54 -4.77 -3.16
CA PHE A 277 0.95 -3.65 -2.30
C PHE A 277 -0.23 -2.69 -2.05
N PRO A 278 -0.23 -1.99 -0.91
CA PRO A 278 -1.21 -0.94 -0.65
C PRO A 278 -1.22 0.12 -1.75
N ARG A 279 -2.40 0.67 -2.04
CA ARG A 279 -2.50 1.82 -2.95
C ARG A 279 -1.74 3.00 -2.36
N GLY A 280 -0.97 3.70 -3.21
CA GLY A 280 -0.12 4.81 -2.78
C GLY A 280 1.29 4.40 -2.35
N GLN A 281 1.62 3.10 -2.33
CA GLN A 281 2.97 2.60 -1.99
C GLN A 281 4.05 3.05 -2.99
N PHE A 282 3.65 3.29 -4.24
CA PHE A 282 4.50 3.79 -5.32
C PHE A 282 3.91 5.09 -5.83
N ALA A 283 4.71 6.15 -5.87
CA ALA A 283 4.31 7.46 -6.36
C ALA A 283 5.18 7.85 -7.56
N ARG A 284 4.55 8.39 -8.61
CA ARG A 284 5.28 8.78 -9.82
C ARG A 284 6.25 9.92 -9.53
N ASP A 285 7.47 9.83 -10.02
CA ASP A 285 8.49 10.86 -9.87
C ASP A 285 8.03 12.24 -10.37
N LYS A 286 7.43 12.30 -11.57
CA LYS A 286 6.89 13.51 -12.18
C LYS A 286 5.75 14.10 -11.36
N TRP A 287 4.94 13.27 -10.72
CA TRP A 287 3.88 13.75 -9.82
C TRP A 287 4.51 14.36 -8.57
N LEU A 288 5.44 13.66 -7.92
CA LEU A 288 6.17 14.17 -6.74
C LEU A 288 6.92 15.48 -7.06
N LEU A 289 7.58 15.56 -8.22
CA LEU A 289 8.25 16.77 -8.70
C LEU A 289 7.27 17.91 -9.00
N LYS A 290 6.02 17.65 -9.37
CA LYS A 290 5.01 18.70 -9.51
C LYS A 290 4.47 19.14 -8.15
N CYS A 291 4.21 18.18 -7.26
CA CYS A 291 3.69 18.43 -5.92
C CYS A 291 4.66 19.25 -5.08
N PHE A 292 5.94 18.88 -5.01
CA PHE A 292 6.93 19.54 -4.17
C PHE A 292 7.67 20.65 -4.92
N LYS A 293 6.96 21.61 -5.52
CA LYS A 293 7.59 22.74 -6.21
C LYS A 293 8.26 23.68 -5.19
N ASN A 294 9.57 23.88 -5.32
CA ASN A 294 10.31 24.86 -4.53
C ASN A 294 10.69 26.05 -5.42
N THR A 295 10.36 27.26 -4.98
CA THR A 295 10.63 28.52 -5.70
C THR A 295 12.05 29.05 -5.47
N GLU A 296 12.79 28.49 -4.53
CA GLU A 296 14.15 28.94 -4.15
C GLU A 296 15.27 28.12 -4.80
N PHE A 297 14.93 27.27 -5.77
CA PHE A 297 15.92 26.47 -6.49
C PHE A 297 16.82 27.33 -7.36
N SER A 298 18.10 26.95 -7.38
CA SER A 298 19.10 27.48 -8.30
C SER A 298 18.71 27.18 -9.76
N ASP A 299 19.27 27.93 -10.70
CA ASP A 299 19.04 27.72 -12.13
C ASP A 299 19.40 26.29 -12.58
N GLN A 300 20.40 25.68 -11.94
CA GLN A 300 20.79 24.29 -12.21
C GLN A 300 19.71 23.29 -11.75
N GLU A 301 19.17 23.47 -10.54
CA GLU A 301 18.10 22.62 -10.00
C GLU A 301 16.82 22.73 -10.82
N ASN A 302 16.47 23.95 -11.25
CA ASN A 302 15.33 24.19 -12.13
C ASN A 302 15.53 23.53 -13.50
N SER A 303 16.71 23.68 -14.11
CA SER A 303 17.05 23.03 -15.39
C SER A 303 16.95 21.50 -15.30
N PHE A 304 17.40 20.91 -14.19
CA PHE A 304 17.25 19.47 -13.95
C PHE A 304 15.78 19.04 -13.85
N ARG A 305 14.95 19.81 -13.13
CA ARG A 305 13.51 19.50 -13.03
C ARG A 305 12.83 19.59 -14.39
N GLU A 306 13.14 20.62 -15.18
CA GLU A 306 12.61 20.77 -16.53
C GLU A 306 13.00 19.58 -17.42
N LEU A 307 14.26 19.12 -17.32
CA LEU A 307 14.71 17.91 -18.01
C LEU A 307 13.92 16.67 -17.59
N ARG A 308 13.70 16.45 -16.29
CA ARG A 308 12.95 15.29 -15.76
C ARG A 308 11.46 15.34 -16.07
N LEU A 309 10.88 16.53 -16.15
CA LEU A 309 9.48 16.71 -16.51
C LEU A 309 9.24 16.60 -18.03
N ASN A 310 10.30 16.60 -18.84
CA ASN A 310 10.22 16.40 -20.28
C ASN A 310 9.76 14.96 -20.61
N GLU A 311 8.80 14.83 -21.52
CA GLU A 311 8.25 13.56 -21.99
C GLU A 311 9.27 12.75 -22.79
N ASP A 312 10.18 13.42 -23.50
CA ASP A 312 11.20 12.78 -24.34
C ASP A 312 12.19 11.89 -23.56
N HIS A 313 12.30 12.09 -22.25
CA HIS A 313 13.23 11.37 -21.37
C HIS A 313 12.49 10.62 -20.27
N ASP A 314 11.21 10.31 -20.48
CA ASP A 314 10.42 9.61 -19.49
C ASP A 314 10.90 8.17 -19.31
N ASN A 315 11.44 7.86 -18.14
CA ASN A 315 11.94 6.55 -17.80
C ASN A 315 10.91 5.64 -17.11
N GLY A 316 9.67 6.09 -16.95
CA GLY A 316 8.69 5.31 -16.21
C GLY A 316 8.89 5.33 -14.69
N GLU A 317 9.60 6.31 -14.13
CA GLU A 317 10.11 6.21 -12.76
C GLU A 317 9.05 6.43 -11.67
N TYR A 318 8.97 5.48 -10.74
CA TYR A 318 8.16 5.55 -9.53
C TYR A 318 9.06 5.46 -8.30
N LEU A 319 8.68 6.14 -7.23
CA LEU A 319 9.39 6.11 -5.97
C LEU A 319 8.54 5.38 -4.93
N SER A 320 9.17 4.46 -4.20
CA SER A 320 8.67 3.98 -2.90
C SER A 320 9.52 4.58 -1.79
N GLN A 321 8.99 4.61 -0.58
CA GLN A 321 9.70 5.14 0.58
C GLN A 321 9.89 4.08 1.66
N GLY A 322 11.07 4.09 2.29
CA GLY A 322 11.43 3.17 3.36
C GLY A 322 11.70 1.75 2.88
N VAL A 323 11.54 0.78 3.78
CA VAL A 323 11.80 -0.64 3.50
C VAL A 323 10.59 -1.24 2.79
N LEU A 324 10.80 -1.74 1.56
CA LEU A 324 9.78 -2.46 0.81
C LEU A 324 9.98 -3.98 0.94
N HIS A 325 9.00 -4.67 1.53
CA HIS A 325 9.03 -6.12 1.69
C HIS A 325 8.59 -6.83 0.40
N ILE A 326 9.52 -7.21 -0.46
CA ILE A 326 9.21 -7.76 -1.80
C ILE A 326 9.07 -9.29 -1.86
N GLU A 327 9.30 -10.00 -0.75
CA GLU A 327 9.13 -11.45 -0.66
C GLU A 327 7.69 -11.87 -1.02
N ASP A 328 7.54 -12.93 -1.81
CA ASP A 328 6.27 -13.44 -2.40
C ASP A 328 5.47 -12.43 -3.26
N ARG A 329 6.05 -11.24 -3.48
CA ARG A 329 5.47 -10.12 -4.21
C ARG A 329 6.34 -9.64 -5.37
N SER A 330 7.39 -10.39 -5.68
CA SER A 330 8.32 -10.05 -6.76
C SER A 330 8.93 -11.29 -7.39
N ASP A 331 9.38 -11.13 -8.63
CA ASP A 331 10.34 -12.02 -9.27
C ASP A 331 11.65 -11.28 -9.49
N THR A 332 12.76 -11.97 -9.26
CA THR A 332 14.10 -11.48 -9.60
C THR A 332 14.74 -12.41 -10.60
N LEU A 333 15.12 -11.86 -11.74
CA LEU A 333 15.66 -12.58 -12.88
C LEU A 333 16.97 -11.93 -13.31
N SER A 334 17.84 -12.68 -13.98
CA SER A 334 19.05 -12.11 -14.55
C SER A 334 18.90 -11.70 -16.00
N LEU A 335 19.69 -10.72 -16.43
CA LEU A 335 19.76 -10.30 -17.83
C LEU A 335 20.09 -11.49 -18.75
N ARG A 336 20.97 -12.39 -18.30
CA ARG A 336 21.29 -13.64 -19.01
C ARG A 336 20.07 -14.56 -19.13
N SER A 337 19.20 -14.61 -18.13
CA SER A 337 17.99 -15.45 -18.17
C SER A 337 17.03 -14.94 -19.25
N LEU A 338 16.86 -13.63 -19.37
CA LEU A 338 16.09 -13.02 -20.46
C LEU A 338 16.68 -13.32 -21.84
N GLU A 339 18.01 -13.20 -21.97
CA GLU A 339 18.71 -13.53 -23.21
C GLU A 339 18.48 -14.99 -23.61
N ASN A 340 18.68 -15.93 -22.67
CA ASN A 340 18.51 -17.37 -22.88
C ASN A 340 17.07 -17.75 -23.21
N ALA A 341 16.08 -17.08 -22.60
CA ALA A 341 14.66 -17.27 -22.89
C ALA A 341 14.25 -16.71 -24.27
N GLY A 342 15.17 -16.07 -24.99
CA GLY A 342 14.95 -15.64 -26.37
C GLY A 342 14.52 -14.19 -26.52
N LEU A 343 14.72 -13.33 -25.50
CA LEU A 343 14.37 -11.91 -25.62
C LEU A 343 15.07 -11.24 -26.81
N TRP A 344 16.31 -11.63 -27.12
CA TRP A 344 17.04 -11.10 -28.28
C TRP A 344 16.55 -11.69 -29.61
N ASN A 345 15.90 -12.84 -29.60
CA ASN A 345 15.24 -13.38 -30.79
C ASN A 345 13.97 -12.57 -31.10
N LEU A 346 13.23 -12.18 -30.05
CA LEU A 346 12.04 -11.34 -30.18
C LEU A 346 12.39 -9.88 -30.53
N TYR A 347 13.44 -9.34 -29.90
CA TYR A 347 13.94 -7.98 -30.07
C TYR A 347 15.47 -7.97 -30.23
N PRO A 348 15.99 -8.21 -31.45
CA PRO A 348 17.43 -8.22 -31.72
C PRO A 348 18.14 -6.93 -31.37
N GLU A 349 17.42 -5.80 -31.35
CA GLU A 349 17.95 -4.49 -30.99
C GLU A 349 18.40 -4.41 -29.53
N PHE A 350 17.94 -5.31 -28.64
CA PHE A 350 18.51 -5.42 -27.29
C PHE A 350 19.90 -6.08 -27.26
N GLY A 351 20.33 -6.69 -28.36
CA GLY A 351 21.62 -7.33 -28.56
C GLY A 351 22.83 -6.42 -28.45
N ILE A 352 23.50 -6.42 -27.30
CA ILE A 352 24.77 -5.68 -27.11
C ILE A 352 25.87 -6.14 -28.09
N SER A 353 25.83 -7.40 -28.55
CA SER A 353 26.75 -7.95 -29.56
C SER A 353 26.42 -7.53 -30.99
N VAL A 354 25.18 -7.11 -31.25
CA VAL A 354 24.65 -6.70 -32.56
C VAL A 354 24.94 -5.21 -32.82
N VAL A 355 25.08 -4.40 -31.77
CA VAL A 355 25.49 -2.99 -31.89
C VAL A 355 27.00 -2.90 -32.17
N GLU A 356 27.36 -2.57 -33.42
CA GLU A 356 28.74 -2.43 -33.89
C GLU A 356 29.61 -1.65 -32.89
N ARG A 357 30.82 -2.15 -32.59
CA ARG A 357 31.84 -1.40 -31.82
C ARG A 357 32.33 -0.22 -32.66
N GLY A 358 31.56 0.85 -32.69
CA GLY A 358 31.83 2.01 -33.54
C GLY A 358 30.61 2.82 -33.95
N GLY A 359 29.39 2.36 -33.65
CA GLY A 359 28.16 3.14 -33.88
C GLY A 359 28.22 4.50 -33.17
N GLY A 360 27.72 5.55 -33.84
CA GLY A 360 27.83 6.96 -33.45
C GLY A 360 27.13 7.34 -32.13
N GLU A 361 26.38 8.44 -32.13
CA GLU A 361 25.77 9.05 -30.94
C GLU A 361 24.71 8.19 -30.22
N THR A 362 24.36 7.01 -30.73
CA THR A 362 23.31 6.11 -30.19
C THR A 362 23.86 4.71 -29.87
N ASP A 363 24.98 4.62 -29.17
CA ASP A 363 25.49 3.35 -28.61
C ASP A 363 25.02 3.21 -27.15
N VAL A 364 24.28 2.14 -26.83
CA VAL A 364 23.83 1.82 -25.46
C VAL A 364 25.00 1.80 -24.46
N ARG A 365 26.23 1.54 -24.91
CA ARG A 365 27.44 1.56 -24.07
C ARG A 365 27.82 2.96 -23.62
N LYS A 366 27.41 4.00 -24.34
CA LYS A 366 27.76 5.40 -24.07
C LYS A 366 26.57 6.23 -23.59
N LEU A 367 25.42 6.11 -24.27
CA LEU A 367 24.24 6.96 -24.10
C LEU A 367 22.96 6.10 -24.13
N TRP A 368 22.74 5.35 -23.06
CA TRP A 368 21.64 4.38 -22.98
C TRP A 368 20.25 5.02 -22.96
N THR A 369 20.11 6.23 -22.41
CA THR A 369 18.84 6.99 -22.42
C THR A 369 18.48 7.46 -23.82
N ASP A 370 19.47 7.89 -24.61
CA ASP A 370 19.26 8.27 -26.02
C ASP A 370 18.98 7.04 -26.89
N TYR A 371 19.61 5.90 -26.55
CA TYR A 371 19.33 4.62 -27.20
C TYR A 371 17.90 4.15 -26.93
N ASP A 372 17.42 4.22 -25.68
CA ASP A 372 16.04 3.92 -25.31
C ASP A 372 15.04 4.81 -26.09
N LYS A 373 15.31 6.12 -26.17
CA LYS A 373 14.54 7.05 -27.00
C LYS A 373 14.49 6.64 -28.48
N ALA A 374 15.64 6.26 -29.04
CA ALA A 374 15.72 5.79 -30.43
C ALA A 374 14.93 4.49 -30.66
N LEU A 375 14.99 3.54 -29.71
CA LEU A 375 14.19 2.31 -29.78
C LEU A 375 12.70 2.61 -29.76
N ARG A 376 12.22 3.43 -28.82
CA ARG A 376 10.80 3.81 -28.75
C ARG A 376 10.33 4.49 -30.02
N TRP A 377 11.15 5.38 -30.59
CA TRP A 377 10.87 6.00 -31.88
C TRP A 377 10.77 4.98 -33.01
N GLN A 378 11.67 4.00 -33.08
CA GLN A 378 11.62 2.94 -34.09
C GLN A 378 10.40 2.02 -33.88
N TRP A 379 10.03 1.77 -32.62
CA TRP A 379 9.02 0.79 -32.25
C TRP A 379 7.59 1.35 -32.21
N GLN A 380 7.41 2.64 -32.43
CA GLN A 380 6.07 3.23 -32.66
C GLN A 380 5.48 2.84 -34.02
N PHE A 381 6.32 2.44 -34.99
CA PHE A 381 5.87 2.07 -36.32
C PHE A 381 5.27 0.66 -36.32
N LYS A 382 4.03 0.56 -36.81
CA LYS A 382 3.22 -0.66 -36.76
C LYS A 382 3.87 -1.82 -37.53
N LYS A 383 4.20 -2.89 -36.79
CA LYS A 383 4.69 -4.17 -37.33
C LYS A 383 3.60 -5.24 -37.26
N LYS A 384 3.68 -6.26 -38.11
CA LYS A 384 2.87 -7.47 -37.96
C LYS A 384 3.49 -8.38 -36.89
N THR A 385 2.66 -9.22 -36.29
CA THR A 385 3.08 -10.18 -35.25
C THR A 385 3.12 -11.56 -35.88
N THR A 386 4.16 -12.34 -35.63
CA THR A 386 4.19 -13.74 -36.06
C THR A 386 3.72 -14.66 -34.94
N LYS A 387 3.32 -15.90 -35.26
CA LYS A 387 3.11 -16.92 -34.23
C LYS A 387 4.38 -17.17 -33.41
N ALA A 388 5.55 -17.11 -34.03
CA ALA A 388 6.83 -17.27 -33.34
C ALA A 388 7.04 -16.17 -32.27
N ASP A 389 6.71 -14.91 -32.58
CA ASP A 389 6.80 -13.81 -31.63
C ASP A 389 5.99 -14.10 -30.35
N VAL A 390 4.77 -14.60 -30.52
CA VAL A 390 3.87 -14.91 -29.39
C VAL A 390 4.41 -16.07 -28.57
N HIS A 391 4.90 -17.13 -29.21
CA HIS A 391 5.50 -18.26 -28.49
C HIS A 391 6.74 -17.83 -27.69
N ILE A 392 7.60 -17.00 -28.28
CA ILE A 392 8.79 -16.49 -27.58
C ILE A 392 8.36 -15.62 -26.39
N ALA A 393 7.38 -14.72 -26.56
CA ALA A 393 6.89 -13.89 -25.46
C ALA A 393 6.28 -14.71 -24.31
N LEU A 394 5.49 -15.74 -24.61
CA LEU A 394 4.94 -16.66 -23.62
C LEU A 394 6.04 -17.45 -22.91
N HIS A 395 7.03 -17.93 -23.65
CA HIS A 395 8.16 -18.65 -23.08
C HIS A 395 8.98 -17.77 -22.13
N ILE A 396 9.25 -16.51 -22.51
CA ILE A 396 9.92 -15.56 -21.62
C ILE A 396 9.09 -15.31 -20.35
N ALA A 397 7.77 -15.12 -20.49
CA ALA A 397 6.89 -14.92 -19.34
C ALA A 397 6.92 -16.12 -18.36
N GLU A 398 6.86 -17.34 -18.89
CA GLU A 398 6.92 -18.58 -18.10
C GLU A 398 8.26 -18.77 -17.39
N GLU A 399 9.38 -18.65 -18.13
CA GLU A 399 10.72 -18.93 -17.59
C GLU A 399 11.23 -17.83 -16.66
N CYS A 400 10.94 -16.57 -16.98
CA CYS A 400 11.56 -15.43 -16.31
C CYS A 400 10.68 -14.76 -15.25
N PHE A 401 9.37 -15.03 -15.27
CA PHE A 401 8.39 -14.33 -14.42
C PHE A 401 7.28 -15.26 -13.91
N SER A 402 7.70 -16.40 -13.35
CA SER A 402 6.80 -17.49 -12.95
C SER A 402 5.71 -17.11 -11.93
N SER A 403 5.89 -16.01 -11.17
CA SER A 403 4.91 -15.56 -10.17
C SER A 403 3.79 -14.68 -10.72
N PHE A 404 3.88 -14.28 -11.99
CA PHE A 404 2.93 -13.40 -12.67
C PHE A 404 2.02 -14.17 -13.63
N ASP A 405 0.92 -13.54 -14.07
CA ASP A 405 0.09 -14.10 -15.13
C ASP A 405 0.86 -14.10 -16.47
N GLN A 406 1.04 -15.28 -17.04
CA GLN A 406 1.84 -15.49 -18.24
C GLN A 406 1.30 -14.75 -19.47
N ASP A 407 -0.03 -14.67 -19.63
CA ASP A 407 -0.64 -13.97 -20.76
C ASP A 407 -0.49 -12.46 -20.60
N ASP A 408 -0.62 -11.95 -19.37
CA ASP A 408 -0.42 -10.54 -19.04
C ASP A 408 1.03 -10.08 -19.32
N LEU A 409 2.02 -10.90 -18.95
CA LEU A 409 3.43 -10.58 -19.23
C LEU A 409 3.83 -10.80 -20.67
N ALA A 410 3.32 -11.83 -21.34
CA ALA A 410 3.52 -11.98 -22.77
C ALA A 410 2.96 -10.76 -23.52
N LEU A 411 1.80 -10.24 -23.09
CA LEU A 411 1.26 -9.00 -23.63
C LEU A 411 2.19 -7.81 -23.37
N LEU A 412 2.70 -7.64 -22.14
CA LEU A 412 3.64 -6.58 -21.81
C LEU A 412 4.87 -6.60 -22.73
N LEU A 413 5.47 -7.78 -22.93
CA LEU A 413 6.62 -7.97 -23.81
C LEU A 413 6.28 -7.66 -25.28
N LEU A 414 5.12 -8.11 -25.76
CA LEU A 414 4.68 -7.82 -27.13
C LEU A 414 4.39 -6.32 -27.33
N CYS A 415 3.98 -5.61 -26.28
CA CYS A 415 3.67 -4.18 -26.29
C CYS A 415 4.90 -3.28 -26.36
N PHE A 416 6.13 -3.79 -26.33
CA PHE A 416 7.30 -2.96 -26.59
C PHE A 416 7.25 -2.31 -27.98
N ARG A 417 6.66 -3.00 -28.96
CA ARG A 417 6.49 -2.53 -30.33
C ARG A 417 5.02 -2.41 -30.71
N GLU A 418 4.70 -1.41 -31.53
CA GLU A 418 3.36 -1.27 -32.10
C GLU A 418 3.08 -2.44 -33.03
N ARG A 419 1.96 -3.14 -32.78
CA ARG A 419 1.60 -4.37 -33.49
C ARG A 419 0.24 -4.24 -34.16
N LYS A 420 0.08 -4.88 -35.32
CA LYS A 420 -1.19 -4.86 -36.06
C LYS A 420 -2.26 -5.66 -35.31
N LEU A 421 -3.31 -4.96 -34.87
CA LEU A 421 -4.46 -5.55 -34.19
C LEU A 421 -5.54 -5.98 -35.18
N HIS A 422 -6.34 -6.99 -34.80
CA HIS A 422 -7.59 -7.26 -35.50
C HIS A 422 -8.55 -6.05 -35.37
N PRO A 423 -9.31 -5.73 -36.44
CA PRO A 423 -10.34 -4.70 -36.36
C PRO A 423 -11.33 -5.04 -35.25
N GLU A 424 -11.69 -4.03 -34.45
CA GLU A 424 -12.73 -4.22 -33.45
C GLU A 424 -14.06 -4.52 -34.14
N LYS A 425 -14.71 -5.63 -33.77
CA LYS A 425 -16.09 -5.87 -34.21
C LYS A 425 -16.96 -4.73 -33.67
N PRO A 426 -17.98 -4.24 -34.41
CA PRO A 426 -18.77 -3.07 -34.01
C PRO A 426 -19.52 -3.19 -32.67
N SER A 427 -19.56 -4.36 -32.03
CA SER A 427 -20.01 -4.54 -30.65
C SER A 427 -19.01 -4.08 -29.58
N PHE A 428 -17.83 -3.57 -29.97
CA PHE A 428 -16.77 -3.09 -29.09
C PHE A 428 -16.72 -1.57 -28.92
N GLN A 429 -17.63 -0.81 -29.55
CA GLN A 429 -17.96 0.54 -29.07
C GLN A 429 -18.70 0.41 -27.74
N GLY A 430 -17.95 0.19 -26.65
CA GLY A 430 -18.44 0.56 -25.33
C GLY A 430 -18.73 2.06 -25.34
N PRO A 431 -19.76 2.55 -24.62
CA PRO A 431 -20.14 3.97 -24.56
C PRO A 431 -19.09 4.85 -23.83
N PHE A 432 -17.84 4.39 -23.78
CA PHE A 432 -16.73 4.94 -23.02
C PHE A 432 -15.50 5.22 -23.88
N ALA A 433 -15.57 5.05 -25.21
CA ALA A 433 -14.51 5.58 -26.10
C ALA A 433 -14.37 7.11 -25.95
N ASP A 434 -15.46 7.79 -25.62
CA ASP A 434 -15.49 9.22 -25.28
C ASP A 434 -15.07 9.51 -23.81
N LEU A 435 -14.90 8.47 -22.98
CA LEU A 435 -14.40 8.56 -21.60
C LEU A 435 -12.91 8.22 -21.49
N LEU A 436 -12.21 8.09 -22.63
CA LEU A 436 -10.77 8.29 -22.74
C LEU A 436 -10.39 9.78 -22.86
N SER A 437 -11.29 10.69 -22.47
CA SER A 437 -10.78 11.92 -21.85
C SER A 437 -10.18 11.51 -20.51
N PRO A 438 -8.93 11.92 -20.19
CA PRO A 438 -8.39 11.69 -18.87
C PRO A 438 -9.38 12.34 -17.91
N VAL A 439 -9.97 11.56 -17.01
CA VAL A 439 -10.69 12.12 -15.87
C VAL A 439 -9.62 12.78 -15.01
N SER A 440 -9.34 14.04 -15.36
CA SER A 440 -8.51 14.97 -14.64
C SER A 440 -9.25 15.30 -13.34
N ALA A 441 -8.98 14.53 -12.29
CA ALA A 441 -8.88 15.17 -10.99
C ALA A 441 -7.61 16.01 -11.08
N GLU A 442 -7.80 17.32 -11.24
CA GLU A 442 -6.75 18.33 -11.47
C GLU A 442 -6.11 18.24 -12.86
N GLY A 443 -5.78 19.39 -13.47
CA GLY A 443 -5.26 19.53 -14.84
C GLY A 443 -3.85 18.96 -15.07
N ILE A 444 -3.57 17.76 -14.56
CA ILE A 444 -2.35 16.99 -14.78
C ILE A 444 -2.75 15.77 -15.61
N VAL A 445 -2.59 15.86 -16.93
CA VAL A 445 -2.67 14.69 -17.81
C VAL A 445 -1.51 13.77 -17.43
N TYR A 446 -1.85 12.54 -17.04
CA TYR A 446 -0.90 11.51 -16.65
C TYR A 446 -0.58 10.68 -17.89
N GLU A 447 0.62 10.84 -18.44
CA GLU A 447 1.09 10.08 -19.60
C GLU A 447 2.16 9.08 -19.14
N GLU A 448 1.90 7.79 -19.34
CA GLU A 448 2.92 6.75 -19.18
C GLU A 448 3.80 6.69 -20.43
N THR A 449 4.96 6.03 -20.30
CA THR A 449 5.79 5.69 -21.45
C THR A 449 4.97 4.92 -22.50
N ILE A 450 5.21 5.17 -23.79
CA ILE A 450 4.34 4.73 -24.88
C ILE A 450 4.06 3.22 -24.91
N GLU A 451 5.03 2.40 -24.55
CA GLU A 451 4.88 0.94 -24.46
C GLU A 451 4.00 0.51 -23.27
N VAL A 452 4.04 1.26 -22.16
CA VAL A 452 3.23 1.02 -20.97
C VAL A 452 1.80 1.46 -21.24
N ASP A 453 1.58 2.61 -21.88
CA ASP A 453 0.24 3.04 -22.30
C ASP A 453 -0.41 2.04 -23.28
N ARG A 454 0.37 1.58 -24.27
CA ARG A 454 -0.05 0.51 -25.19
C ARG A 454 -0.45 -0.76 -24.42
N TYR A 455 0.38 -1.19 -23.47
CA TYR A 455 0.09 -2.34 -22.62
C TYR A 455 -1.20 -2.16 -21.81
N LEU A 456 -1.37 -1.03 -21.11
CA LEU A 456 -2.56 -0.75 -20.29
C LEU A 456 -3.85 -0.77 -21.13
N THR A 457 -3.79 -0.21 -22.34
CA THR A 457 -4.90 -0.22 -23.29
C THR A 457 -5.24 -1.64 -23.74
N LEU A 458 -4.23 -2.41 -24.15
CA LEU A 458 -4.44 -3.77 -24.67
C LEU A 458 -4.77 -4.78 -23.57
N ARG A 459 -4.32 -4.58 -22.33
CA ARG A 459 -4.60 -5.47 -21.20
C ARG A 459 -6.09 -5.58 -20.92
N LYS A 460 -6.81 -4.44 -20.95
CA LYS A 460 -8.27 -4.42 -20.80
C LYS A 460 -8.96 -5.21 -21.91
N ARG A 461 -8.48 -5.07 -23.15
CA ARG A 461 -9.00 -5.80 -24.31
C ARG A 461 -8.72 -7.29 -24.21
N LEU A 462 -7.50 -7.69 -23.87
CA LEU A 462 -7.09 -9.08 -23.69
C LEU A 462 -7.90 -9.76 -22.59
N SER A 463 -8.08 -9.10 -21.43
CA SER A 463 -8.90 -9.61 -20.33
C SER A 463 -10.34 -9.90 -20.78
N LYS A 464 -10.95 -8.99 -21.55
CA LYS A 464 -12.30 -9.19 -22.08
C LYS A 464 -12.37 -10.34 -23.09
N LEU A 465 -11.39 -10.46 -23.99
CA LEU A 465 -11.30 -11.58 -24.93
C LEU A 465 -11.17 -12.92 -24.20
N SER A 466 -10.34 -12.98 -23.16
CA SER A 466 -10.17 -14.19 -22.34
C SER A 466 -11.45 -14.55 -21.60
N GLN A 467 -12.16 -13.58 -21.02
CA GLN A 467 -13.45 -13.81 -20.36
C GLN A 467 -14.53 -14.34 -21.32
N VAL A 468 -14.57 -13.84 -22.56
CA VAL A 468 -15.60 -14.24 -23.54
C VAL A 468 -15.30 -15.60 -24.16
N SER A 469 -14.05 -15.86 -24.51
CA SER A 469 -13.65 -17.08 -25.22
C SER A 469 -13.24 -18.22 -24.30
N GLY A 470 -12.81 -17.93 -23.08
CA GLY A 470 -12.15 -18.89 -22.19
C GLY A 470 -10.76 -19.31 -22.67
N GLU A 471 -10.23 -18.68 -23.72
CA GLU A 471 -8.92 -19.01 -24.29
C GLU A 471 -7.78 -18.31 -23.55
N ARG A 472 -6.59 -18.93 -23.63
CA ARG A 472 -5.32 -18.53 -23.01
C ARG A 472 -4.18 -18.77 -24.01
N GLY A 473 -3.02 -18.18 -23.79
CA GLY A 473 -1.83 -18.36 -24.62
C GLY A 473 -2.05 -17.97 -26.08
N LEU A 474 -1.45 -18.72 -27.01
CA LEU A 474 -1.43 -18.40 -28.45
C LEU A 474 -2.83 -18.10 -29.02
N LYS A 475 -3.84 -18.90 -28.68
CA LYS A 475 -5.20 -18.73 -29.20
C LYS A 475 -5.83 -17.40 -28.78
N LEU A 476 -5.56 -16.97 -27.56
CA LEU A 476 -6.01 -15.67 -27.07
C LEU A 476 -5.34 -14.52 -27.87
N PHE A 477 -4.05 -14.64 -28.16
CA PHE A 477 -3.32 -13.66 -28.96
C PHE A 477 -3.71 -13.69 -30.46
N GLU A 478 -4.14 -14.83 -31.01
CA GLU A 478 -4.74 -14.93 -32.34
C GLU A 478 -6.03 -14.09 -32.46
N GLN A 479 -6.78 -13.93 -31.37
CA GLN A 479 -7.95 -13.04 -31.36
C GLN A 479 -7.58 -11.55 -31.28
N LEU A 480 -6.41 -11.23 -30.70
CA LEU A 480 -5.97 -9.85 -30.47
C LEU A 480 -5.21 -9.29 -31.68
N TYR A 481 -4.20 -10.00 -32.16
CA TYR A 481 -3.27 -9.57 -33.20
C TYR A 481 -3.58 -10.23 -34.54
N VAL A 482 -3.32 -9.50 -35.62
CA VAL A 482 -3.24 -10.09 -36.97
C VAL A 482 -1.94 -10.87 -37.04
N LEU A 483 -2.02 -12.20 -36.88
CA LEU A 483 -0.85 -13.07 -36.92
C LEU A 483 -0.48 -13.46 -38.35
N GLU A 484 0.82 -13.51 -38.62
CA GLU A 484 1.39 -14.15 -39.80
C GLU A 484 1.97 -15.50 -39.44
N ASP A 485 1.85 -16.45 -40.35
CA ASP A 485 2.72 -17.63 -40.35
C ASP A 485 4.14 -17.12 -40.65
N ALA A 486 5.15 -17.61 -39.92
CA ALA A 486 6.52 -17.22 -40.18
C ALA A 486 6.87 -17.68 -41.60
N ASP A 487 7.09 -16.74 -42.52
CA ASP A 487 7.63 -17.08 -43.83
C ASP A 487 8.99 -17.77 -43.61
N GLU A 488 9.12 -18.97 -44.18
CA GLU A 488 10.40 -19.69 -44.30
C GLU A 488 11.30 -18.88 -45.25
N ASP A 489 12.03 -17.90 -44.71
CA ASP A 489 13.16 -17.24 -45.39
C ASP A 489 14.51 -17.79 -44.92
#